data_AF-A0A9E1KHG5-F1
#
_entry.id   AF-A0A9E1KHG5-F1
#
_cell.length_a   1.000
_cell.length_b   1.000
_cell.length_c   1.000
_cell.angle_alpha   90.00
_cell.angle_beta   90.00
_cell.angle_gamma   90.00
#
_symmetry.space_group_name_H-M   'P 1'
#
loop_
_entity.id
_entity.type
_entity.pdbx_description
1 polymer ?
#
loop_
_entity_poly.entity_id
_entity_poly.type
_entity_poly.pdbx_seq_one_letter_code
_entity_poly.pdbx_strand_id
1 'polypeptide(L)'
;MPRVFSRSRLLPLFVLFAFTLFGCSDSHDSPTIEAPVEATPTPEPELTYDAEIVWTQYGVPHITAQDWGSAGYGTGYAYAQQNYCTVMREYVRASGNSARYFGDGGDINADLVYQLLNSDQHIQQLIDESIPDYLAAGLEGYAAGLNRYLADTGVDNLAEGSEGCRGAEWVRPITLRDTVKLLHKLLLKGSSARLTDFAVAPRAPEGLATRLKSPKLEEMLARIDQTAF
;
A
#
# COMPACT_ATOMS: atom_id res chain seq x y z
N MET A 1 2.81 15.90 -58.97
CA MET A 1 2.54 16.99 -59.95
C MET A 1 1.82 18.12 -59.24
N PRO A 2 2.33 19.36 -59.31
CA PRO A 2 1.81 20.50 -58.54
C PRO A 2 0.70 21.22 -59.32
N ARG A 3 -0.23 21.87 -58.61
CA ARG A 3 -1.03 22.96 -59.19
C ARG A 3 -1.05 24.15 -58.23
N VAL A 4 -0.47 25.23 -58.74
CA VAL A 4 -0.40 26.59 -58.23
C VAL A 4 -1.64 27.36 -58.74
N PHE A 5 -1.87 28.57 -58.18
CA PHE A 5 -2.74 29.68 -58.63
C PHE A 5 -4.20 29.64 -58.14
N SER A 6 -4.89 30.73 -57.76
CA SER A 6 -4.70 32.17 -58.02
C SER A 6 -5.65 33.04 -57.17
N ARG A 7 -5.15 34.21 -56.75
CA ARG A 7 -5.76 35.57 -56.74
C ARG A 7 -7.17 35.84 -56.16
N SER A 8 -7.18 36.66 -55.10
CA SER A 8 -7.68 38.06 -55.01
C SER A 8 -8.98 38.46 -55.71
N ARG A 9 -9.88 39.11 -54.96
CA ARG A 9 -10.74 40.23 -55.40
C ARG A 9 -11.16 41.15 -54.24
N LEU A 10 -11.33 42.42 -54.59
CA LEU A 10 -11.46 43.65 -53.79
C LEU A 10 -12.88 43.94 -53.25
N LEU A 11 -12.94 44.68 -52.12
CA LEU A 11 -13.80 45.81 -51.61
C LEU A 11 -15.23 46.07 -52.20
N PRO A 12 -16.08 46.99 -51.66
CA PRO A 12 -16.14 47.72 -50.35
C PRO A 12 -17.57 47.84 -49.74
N LEU A 13 -17.74 48.37 -48.51
CA LEU A 13 -18.74 49.44 -48.23
C LEU A 13 -18.61 50.04 -46.80
N PHE A 14 -18.65 51.37 -46.76
CA PHE A 14 -18.74 52.29 -45.62
C PHE A 14 -20.03 52.13 -44.79
N VAL A 15 -19.97 52.34 -43.46
CA VAL A 15 -20.91 53.20 -42.70
C VAL A 15 -20.23 53.74 -41.43
N LEU A 16 -20.25 55.08 -41.29
CA LEU A 16 -19.93 55.88 -40.10
C LEU A 16 -20.94 55.66 -38.97
N PHE A 17 -20.49 55.61 -37.71
CA PHE A 17 -21.25 56.24 -36.62
C PHE A 17 -20.35 56.68 -35.45
N ALA A 18 -20.77 57.78 -34.83
CA ALA A 18 -19.97 58.71 -34.04
C ALA A 18 -20.07 58.49 -32.52
N PHE A 19 -18.97 58.85 -31.85
CA PHE A 19 -18.83 59.44 -30.49
C PHE A 19 -19.62 58.87 -29.30
N THR A 20 -18.88 58.34 -28.32
CA THR A 20 -18.89 58.88 -26.94
C THR A 20 -17.54 58.66 -26.26
N LEU A 21 -17.01 59.73 -25.66
CA LEU A 21 -15.83 59.78 -24.81
C LEU A 21 -16.09 59.11 -23.45
N PHE A 22 -15.18 58.24 -23.04
CA PHE A 22 -14.81 58.09 -21.62
C PHE A 22 -13.29 58.02 -21.57
N GLY A 23 -12.68 58.99 -20.89
CA GLY A 23 -11.24 59.07 -20.72
C GLY A 23 -10.72 58.00 -19.75
N CYS A 24 -9.48 57.58 -19.96
CA CYS A 24 -8.38 57.87 -19.04
C CYS A 24 -7.04 57.41 -19.61
N SER A 25 -6.07 58.32 -19.48
CA SER A 25 -4.62 58.13 -19.31
C SER A 25 -3.81 57.38 -20.36
N ASP A 26 -2.84 58.13 -20.87
CA ASP A 26 -1.74 57.76 -21.76
C ASP A 26 -0.76 56.79 -21.08
N SER A 27 -0.39 55.72 -21.78
CA SER A 27 0.89 55.04 -21.68
C SER A 27 0.97 53.95 -22.75
N HIS A 28 1.85 54.16 -23.74
CA HIS A 28 2.25 53.14 -24.70
C HIS A 28 2.84 51.92 -24.00
N ASP A 29 2.32 50.73 -24.30
CA ASP A 29 3.11 49.50 -24.23
C ASP A 29 2.66 48.54 -25.32
N SER A 30 3.61 48.15 -26.16
CA SER A 30 3.42 47.10 -27.17
C SER A 30 3.36 45.75 -26.45
N PRO A 31 2.49 44.81 -26.84
CA PRO A 31 2.56 43.47 -26.29
C PRO A 31 3.84 42.80 -26.81
N THR A 32 4.84 42.71 -25.94
CA THR A 32 5.99 41.84 -26.14
C THR A 32 5.48 40.41 -26.21
N ILE A 33 5.65 39.76 -27.37
CA ILE A 33 5.49 38.32 -27.51
C ILE A 33 6.60 37.70 -26.65
N GLU A 34 6.27 37.25 -25.45
CA GLU A 34 7.19 36.47 -24.62
C GLU A 34 7.51 35.15 -25.34
N ALA A 35 8.81 34.84 -25.39
CA ALA A 35 9.31 33.62 -26.00
C ALA A 35 8.74 32.37 -25.28
N PRO A 36 8.64 31.22 -25.97
CA PRO A 36 8.17 29.98 -25.35
C PRO A 36 9.00 29.66 -24.11
N VAL A 37 8.32 29.55 -22.97
CA VAL A 37 8.92 29.09 -21.71
C VAL A 37 9.36 27.64 -21.92
N GLU A 38 10.67 27.43 -21.96
CA GLU A 38 11.27 26.10 -21.98
C GLU A 38 10.84 25.38 -20.69
N ALA A 39 10.07 24.31 -20.83
CA ALA A 39 9.57 23.54 -19.69
C ALA A 39 10.78 22.96 -18.95
N THR A 40 11.00 23.41 -17.72
CA THR A 40 11.96 22.79 -16.80
C THR A 40 11.59 21.30 -16.67
N PRO A 41 12.54 20.36 -16.86
CA PRO A 41 12.26 18.96 -16.64
C PRO A 41 11.79 18.80 -15.21
N THR A 42 10.63 18.17 -15.03
CA THR A 42 10.15 17.72 -13.72
C THR A 42 11.27 16.89 -13.10
N PRO A 43 11.76 17.20 -11.89
CA PRO A 43 12.75 16.36 -11.24
C PRO A 43 12.21 14.94 -11.20
N GLU A 44 12.99 14.01 -11.76
CA GLU A 44 12.69 12.59 -11.69
C GLU A 44 12.51 12.24 -10.21
N PRO A 45 11.45 11.51 -9.83
CA PRO A 45 11.20 11.21 -8.43
C PRO A 45 12.45 10.57 -7.84
N GLU A 46 13.01 11.16 -6.79
CA GLU A 46 14.11 10.53 -6.07
C GLU A 46 13.66 9.14 -5.63
N LEU A 47 14.32 8.10 -6.16
CA LEU A 47 14.08 6.74 -5.74
C LEU A 47 14.50 6.65 -4.27
N THR A 48 13.53 6.44 -3.39
CA THR A 48 13.77 6.33 -1.94
C THR A 48 14.59 5.08 -1.57
N TYR A 49 14.69 4.12 -2.49
CA TYR A 49 15.44 2.87 -2.33
C TYR A 49 16.35 2.61 -3.53
N ASP A 50 17.57 2.13 -3.27
CA ASP A 50 18.56 1.81 -4.30
C ASP A 50 19.21 0.44 -4.04
N ALA A 51 18.91 -0.53 -4.90
CA ALA A 51 19.41 -1.89 -4.77
C ALA A 51 19.78 -2.50 -6.14
N GLU A 52 20.96 -3.10 -6.20
CA GLU A 52 21.40 -3.90 -7.34
C GLU A 52 20.99 -5.36 -7.14
N ILE A 53 20.34 -5.95 -8.14
CA ILE A 53 19.94 -7.37 -8.14
C ILE A 53 20.65 -8.09 -9.27
N VAL A 54 21.54 -9.02 -8.92
CA VAL A 54 22.21 -9.92 -9.87
C VAL A 54 21.63 -11.32 -9.75
N TRP A 55 21.13 -11.87 -10.85
CA TRP A 55 20.57 -13.22 -10.89
C TRP A 55 21.61 -14.23 -11.35
N THR A 56 21.72 -15.34 -10.63
CA THR A 56 22.56 -16.48 -11.05
C THR A 56 21.70 -17.67 -11.50
N GLN A 57 22.37 -18.78 -11.84
CA GLN A 57 21.69 -20.01 -12.26
C GLN A 57 20.57 -20.43 -11.29
N TYR A 58 19.51 -21.01 -11.85
CA TYR A 58 18.28 -21.38 -11.13
C TYR A 58 17.48 -20.20 -10.55
N GLY A 59 17.79 -18.96 -10.95
CA GLY A 59 17.04 -17.78 -10.50
C GLY A 59 17.32 -17.43 -9.05
N VAL A 60 18.58 -17.55 -8.59
CA VAL A 60 18.98 -17.12 -7.26
C VAL A 60 19.39 -15.63 -7.30
N PRO A 61 18.71 -14.74 -6.56
CA PRO A 61 19.04 -13.32 -6.54
C PRO A 61 20.17 -13.02 -5.53
N HIS A 62 21.12 -12.20 -5.94
CA HIS A 62 22.12 -11.56 -5.08
C HIS A 62 21.77 -10.07 -5.00
N ILE A 63 21.38 -9.60 -3.81
CA ILE A 63 20.96 -8.21 -3.59
C ILE A 63 22.10 -7.45 -2.89
N THR A 64 22.53 -6.35 -3.50
CA THR A 64 23.50 -5.41 -2.92
C THR A 64 22.84 -4.06 -2.71
N ALA A 65 23.01 -3.47 -1.52
CA ALA A 65 22.46 -2.17 -1.16
C ALA A 65 23.31 -1.51 -0.07
N GLN A 66 23.16 -0.19 0.11
CA GLN A 66 23.94 0.59 1.08
C GLN A 66 23.25 0.73 2.45
N ASP A 67 21.97 0.37 2.55
CA ASP A 67 21.17 0.43 3.76
C ASP A 67 20.13 -0.71 3.82
N TRP A 68 19.54 -0.91 5.00
CA TRP A 68 18.61 -2.01 5.23
C TRP A 68 17.28 -1.86 4.50
N GLY A 69 16.78 -0.64 4.31
CA GLY A 69 15.55 -0.38 3.56
C GLY A 69 15.72 -0.75 2.10
N SER A 70 16.80 -0.30 1.48
CA SER A 70 17.15 -0.65 0.12
C SER A 70 17.42 -2.16 -0.05
N ALA A 71 18.11 -2.80 0.90
CA ALA A 71 18.29 -4.25 0.89
C ALA A 71 16.94 -5.00 0.96
N GLY A 72 16.03 -4.53 1.81
CA GLY A 72 14.66 -4.99 1.89
C GLY A 72 13.93 -4.83 0.57
N TYR A 73 14.02 -3.66 -0.06
CA TYR A 73 13.40 -3.34 -1.35
C TYR A 73 13.84 -4.29 -2.46
N GLY A 74 15.14 -4.49 -2.63
CA GLY A 74 15.67 -5.46 -3.60
C GLY A 74 15.19 -6.89 -3.31
N THR A 75 15.17 -7.27 -2.03
CA THR A 75 14.69 -8.60 -1.60
C THR A 75 13.21 -8.80 -1.91
N GLY A 76 12.36 -7.82 -1.59
CA GLY A 76 10.91 -7.87 -1.85
C GLY A 76 10.62 -7.98 -3.34
N TYR A 77 11.28 -7.15 -4.16
CA TYR A 77 11.11 -7.16 -5.61
C TYR A 77 11.58 -8.47 -6.24
N ALA A 78 12.76 -8.97 -5.86
CA ALA A 78 13.29 -10.23 -6.37
C ALA A 78 12.38 -11.42 -5.98
N TYR A 79 11.94 -11.48 -4.72
CA TYR A 79 11.07 -12.54 -4.25
C TYR A 79 9.70 -12.53 -4.95
N ALA A 80 9.14 -11.34 -5.17
CA ALA A 80 7.87 -11.14 -5.86
C ALA A 80 7.87 -11.74 -7.28
N GLN A 81 8.96 -11.59 -8.03
CA GLN A 81 9.07 -12.12 -9.40
C GLN A 81 8.80 -13.62 -9.51
N GLN A 82 8.98 -14.38 -8.42
CA GLN A 82 8.78 -15.83 -8.41
C GLN A 82 7.61 -16.27 -7.53
N ASN A 83 7.28 -15.52 -6.48
CA ASN A 83 6.41 -15.99 -5.40
C ASN A 83 5.31 -14.99 -4.99
N TYR A 84 5.01 -13.98 -5.82
CA TYR A 84 4.06 -12.93 -5.47
C TYR A 84 2.71 -13.47 -4.96
N CYS A 85 2.03 -14.30 -5.76
CA CYS A 85 0.71 -14.83 -5.38
C CYS A 85 0.77 -15.69 -4.11
N THR A 86 1.85 -16.45 -3.92
CA THR A 86 2.08 -17.26 -2.71
C THR A 86 2.12 -16.39 -1.47
N VAL A 87 2.93 -15.34 -1.46
CA VAL A 87 3.08 -14.48 -0.27
C VAL A 87 1.87 -13.60 -0.03
N MET A 88 1.21 -13.15 -1.09
CA MET A 88 -0.04 -12.39 -0.96
C MET A 88 -1.14 -13.20 -0.25
N ARG A 89 -1.20 -14.53 -0.46
CA ARG A 89 -2.09 -15.40 0.35
C ARG A 89 -1.67 -15.47 1.82
N GLU A 90 -0.38 -15.44 2.11
CA GLU A 90 0.10 -15.45 3.49
C GLU A 90 -0.24 -14.15 4.23
N TYR A 91 -0.28 -12.99 3.55
CA TYR A 91 -0.77 -11.73 4.14
C TYR A 91 -2.25 -11.77 4.46
N VAL A 92 -3.07 -12.41 3.62
CA VAL A 92 -4.49 -12.67 3.91
C VAL A 92 -4.64 -13.49 5.19
N ARG A 93 -3.87 -14.59 5.31
CA ARG A 93 -3.88 -15.45 6.50
C ARG A 93 -3.37 -14.73 7.74
N ALA A 94 -2.29 -13.97 7.61
CA ALA A 94 -1.72 -13.18 8.72
C ALA A 94 -2.70 -12.11 9.23
N SER A 95 -3.57 -11.60 8.36
CA SER A 95 -4.61 -10.63 8.71
C SER A 95 -5.91 -11.29 9.20
N GLY A 96 -5.98 -12.62 9.23
CA GLY A 96 -7.17 -13.36 9.63
C GLY A 96 -8.37 -13.16 8.71
N ASN A 97 -8.15 -13.21 7.39
CA ASN A 97 -9.22 -13.08 6.38
C ASN A 97 -9.29 -14.29 5.43
N SER A 98 -8.71 -15.42 5.81
CA SER A 98 -8.59 -16.57 4.92
C SER A 98 -9.93 -17.24 4.61
N ALA A 99 -10.84 -17.35 5.57
CA ALA A 99 -12.19 -17.88 5.36
C ALA A 99 -13.01 -16.98 4.42
N ARG A 100 -12.82 -15.65 4.51
CA ARG A 100 -13.48 -14.70 3.61
C ARG A 100 -13.06 -14.89 2.16
N TYR A 101 -11.75 -14.99 1.91
CA TYR A 101 -11.21 -14.95 0.55
C TYR A 101 -11.00 -16.33 -0.08
N PHE A 102 -10.82 -17.37 0.72
CA PHE A 102 -10.49 -18.72 0.24
C PHE A 102 -11.59 -19.76 0.51
N GLY A 103 -12.68 -19.40 1.21
CA GLY A 103 -13.76 -20.33 1.54
C GLY A 103 -13.24 -21.58 2.26
N ASP A 104 -13.46 -22.75 1.67
CA ASP A 104 -12.97 -24.05 2.18
C ASP A 104 -11.44 -24.15 2.27
N GLY A 105 -10.69 -23.32 1.54
CA GLY A 105 -9.24 -23.19 1.66
C GLY A 105 -8.79 -22.27 2.82
N GLY A 106 -9.74 -21.63 3.50
CA GLY A 106 -9.53 -20.78 4.68
C GLY A 106 -9.73 -21.53 6.00
N ASP A 107 -9.54 -20.82 7.10
CA ASP A 107 -9.75 -21.36 8.45
C ASP A 107 -10.31 -20.25 9.36
N ILE A 108 -11.59 -20.38 9.73
CA ILE A 108 -12.29 -19.37 10.54
C ILE A 108 -11.76 -19.29 11.98
N ASN A 109 -11.28 -20.41 12.53
CA ASN A 109 -10.74 -20.45 13.88
C ASN A 109 -9.37 -19.76 13.92
N ALA A 110 -8.52 -20.07 12.93
CA ALA A 110 -7.25 -19.36 12.74
C ALA A 110 -7.46 -17.87 12.46
N ASP A 111 -8.46 -17.52 11.64
CA ASP A 111 -8.78 -16.13 11.34
C ASP A 111 -9.14 -15.34 12.60
N LEU A 112 -9.99 -15.89 13.48
CA LEU A 112 -10.33 -15.25 14.75
C LEU A 112 -9.10 -15.04 15.64
N VAL A 113 -8.23 -16.04 15.74
CA VAL A 113 -6.99 -15.94 16.52
C VAL A 113 -6.04 -14.90 15.93
N TYR A 114 -5.87 -14.84 14.61
CA TYR A 114 -5.02 -13.82 14.00
C TYR A 114 -5.64 -12.43 14.06
N GLN A 115 -6.96 -12.26 13.98
CA GLN A 115 -7.58 -10.94 14.20
C GLN A 115 -7.31 -10.43 15.63
N LEU A 116 -7.28 -11.33 16.63
CA LEU A 116 -6.94 -10.99 18.01
C LEU A 116 -5.44 -10.66 18.17
N LEU A 117 -4.57 -11.59 17.77
CA LEU A 117 -3.12 -11.51 18.02
C LEU A 117 -2.37 -10.63 17.02
N ASN A 118 -2.95 -10.36 15.84
CA ASN A 118 -2.42 -9.45 14.82
C ASN A 118 -3.33 -8.23 14.64
N SER A 119 -3.99 -7.77 15.71
CA SER A 119 -4.76 -6.52 15.66
C SER A 119 -3.85 -5.34 15.29
N ASP A 120 -4.39 -4.34 14.57
CA ASP A 120 -3.61 -3.21 14.08
C ASP A 120 -2.91 -2.44 15.19
N GLN A 121 -3.62 -2.25 16.32
CA GLN A 121 -3.07 -1.61 17.51
C GLN A 121 -1.89 -2.39 18.09
N HIS A 122 -2.04 -3.70 18.28
CA HIS A 122 -0.98 -4.53 18.85
C HIS A 122 0.26 -4.57 17.95
N ILE A 123 0.06 -4.72 16.64
CA ILE A 123 1.18 -4.72 15.70
C ILE A 123 1.87 -3.37 15.65
N GLN A 124 1.13 -2.27 15.75
CA GLN A 124 1.73 -0.94 15.85
C GLN A 124 2.60 -0.81 17.11
N GLN A 125 2.10 -1.26 18.26
CA GLN A 125 2.88 -1.28 19.50
C GLN A 125 4.15 -2.14 19.36
N LEU A 126 4.05 -3.32 18.72
CA LEU A 126 5.23 -4.15 18.46
C LEU A 126 6.26 -3.43 17.58
N ILE A 127 5.80 -2.73 16.53
CA ILE A 127 6.68 -1.92 15.66
C ILE A 127 7.39 -0.86 16.50
N ASP A 128 6.64 -0.10 17.29
CA ASP A 128 7.15 1.06 18.01
C ASP A 128 8.07 0.68 19.20
N GLU A 129 7.80 -0.44 19.86
CA GLU A 129 8.46 -0.80 21.13
C GLU A 129 9.48 -1.94 21.01
N SER A 130 9.31 -2.84 20.03
CA SER A 130 10.05 -4.12 19.99
C SER A 130 10.85 -4.36 18.73
N ILE A 131 10.52 -3.71 17.61
CA ILE A 131 11.22 -3.90 16.33
C ILE A 131 12.34 -2.85 16.21
N PRO A 132 13.62 -3.27 16.10
CA PRO A 132 14.72 -2.32 15.88
C PRO A 132 14.57 -1.57 14.55
N ASP A 133 14.99 -0.30 14.50
CA ASP A 133 14.87 0.58 13.33
C ASP A 133 15.40 -0.06 12.04
N TYR A 134 16.54 -0.75 12.10
CA TYR A 134 17.12 -1.38 10.91
C TYR A 134 16.24 -2.50 10.35
N LEU A 135 15.53 -3.23 11.23
CA LEU A 135 14.61 -4.28 10.84
C LEU A 135 13.30 -3.68 10.33
N ALA A 136 12.79 -2.63 10.98
CA ALA A 136 11.62 -1.90 10.50
C ALA A 136 11.87 -1.34 9.09
N ALA A 137 13.02 -0.68 8.87
CA ALA A 137 13.43 -0.18 7.57
C ALA A 137 13.49 -1.31 6.51
N GLY A 138 14.13 -2.44 6.83
CA GLY A 138 14.20 -3.58 5.91
C GLY A 138 12.84 -4.20 5.59
N LEU A 139 11.93 -4.29 6.57
CA LEU A 139 10.58 -4.81 6.37
C LEU A 139 9.69 -3.84 5.58
N GLU A 140 9.87 -2.53 5.77
CA GLU A 140 9.19 -1.50 4.98
C GLU A 140 9.70 -1.49 3.54
N GLY A 141 11.02 -1.55 3.35
CA GLY A 141 11.65 -1.72 2.04
C GLY A 141 11.12 -2.98 1.34
N TYR A 142 11.05 -4.12 2.03
CA TYR A 142 10.49 -5.35 1.48
C TYR A 142 9.04 -5.18 1.01
N ALA A 143 8.20 -4.49 1.78
CA ALA A 143 6.85 -4.14 1.35
C ALA A 143 6.86 -3.28 0.08
N ALA A 144 7.70 -2.25 0.03
CA ALA A 144 7.86 -1.39 -1.13
C ALA A 144 8.34 -2.16 -2.38
N GLY A 145 9.22 -3.14 -2.23
CA GLY A 145 9.69 -4.01 -3.32
C GLY A 145 8.57 -4.90 -3.89
N LEU A 146 7.76 -5.50 -3.03
CA LEU A 146 6.55 -6.24 -3.45
C LEU A 146 5.55 -5.34 -4.17
N ASN A 147 5.33 -4.12 -3.66
CA ASN A 147 4.44 -3.14 -4.26
C ASN A 147 4.95 -2.66 -5.62
N ARG A 148 6.27 -2.47 -5.75
CA ARG A 148 6.91 -2.15 -7.03
C ARG A 148 6.66 -3.25 -8.06
N TYR A 149 6.84 -4.52 -7.69
CA TYR A 149 6.55 -5.63 -8.59
C TYR A 149 5.08 -5.63 -9.03
N LEU A 150 4.13 -5.40 -8.12
CA LEU A 150 2.72 -5.29 -8.46
C LEU A 150 2.47 -4.13 -9.44
N ALA A 151 3.09 -2.97 -9.22
CA ALA A 151 2.95 -1.80 -10.07
C ALA A 151 3.53 -2.04 -11.49
N ASP A 152 4.70 -2.66 -11.58
CA ASP A 152 5.36 -2.99 -12.85
C ASP A 152 4.60 -4.08 -13.63
N THR A 153 4.10 -5.09 -12.92
CA THR A 153 3.42 -6.24 -13.52
C THR A 153 1.98 -5.89 -13.92
N GLY A 154 1.27 -5.15 -13.07
CA GLY A 154 -0.16 -4.93 -13.19
C GLY A 154 -0.99 -6.16 -12.81
N VAL A 155 -2.16 -5.93 -12.21
CA VAL A 155 -3.05 -6.99 -11.70
C VAL A 155 -3.48 -8.00 -12.76
N ASP A 156 -3.58 -7.56 -14.02
CA ASP A 156 -4.03 -8.37 -15.15
C ASP A 156 -2.97 -9.36 -15.64
N ASN A 157 -1.69 -9.14 -15.32
CA ASN A 157 -0.58 -9.99 -15.76
C ASN A 157 -0.06 -10.93 -14.66
N LEU A 158 -0.70 -10.94 -13.49
CA LEU A 158 -0.35 -11.86 -12.40
C LEU A 158 -0.56 -13.33 -12.82
N ALA A 159 0.09 -14.24 -12.10
CA ALA A 159 0.01 -15.67 -12.38
C ALA A 159 -1.45 -16.18 -12.37
N GLU A 160 -1.76 -17.08 -13.30
CA GLU A 160 -3.04 -17.80 -13.41
C GLU A 160 -2.95 -19.19 -12.75
N GLY A 161 -4.07 -19.92 -12.74
CA GLY A 161 -4.15 -21.29 -12.23
C GLY A 161 -4.44 -21.37 -10.74
N SER A 162 -4.40 -22.58 -10.19
CA SER A 162 -4.71 -22.82 -8.75
C SER A 162 -3.78 -22.05 -7.82
N GLU A 163 -2.52 -21.90 -8.22
CA GLU A 163 -1.54 -21.13 -7.47
C GLU A 163 -1.44 -19.66 -7.90
N GLY A 164 -2.23 -19.25 -8.88
CA GLY A 164 -2.32 -17.88 -9.35
C GLY A 164 -3.14 -16.97 -8.43
N CYS A 165 -3.08 -15.67 -8.73
CA CYS A 165 -3.83 -14.63 -8.04
C CYS A 165 -4.35 -13.54 -8.99
N ARG A 166 -4.31 -13.77 -10.30
CA ARG A 166 -4.93 -12.87 -11.29
C ARG A 166 -6.41 -12.68 -10.99
N GLY A 167 -6.85 -11.43 -10.93
CA GLY A 167 -8.25 -11.06 -10.66
C GLY A 167 -8.71 -11.30 -9.22
N ALA A 168 -7.82 -11.67 -8.31
CA ALA A 168 -8.16 -11.89 -6.91
C ALA A 168 -8.37 -10.55 -6.17
N GLU A 169 -9.52 -10.40 -5.50
CA GLU A 169 -9.89 -9.20 -4.72
C GLU A 169 -8.89 -8.89 -3.59
N TRP A 170 -8.21 -9.91 -3.08
CA TRP A 170 -7.26 -9.79 -1.97
C TRP A 170 -5.86 -9.34 -2.39
N VAL A 171 -5.59 -9.19 -3.69
CA VAL A 171 -4.33 -8.61 -4.18
C VAL A 171 -4.38 -7.09 -4.03
N ARG A 172 -3.44 -6.56 -3.26
CA ARG A 172 -3.31 -5.13 -2.98
C ARG A 172 -1.86 -4.77 -2.63
N PRO A 173 -1.49 -3.48 -2.67
CA PRO A 173 -0.29 -3.02 -1.99
C PRO A 173 -0.31 -3.38 -0.49
N ILE A 174 0.88 -3.63 0.05
CA ILE A 174 1.10 -3.97 1.46
C ILE A 174 1.92 -2.89 2.18
N THR A 175 1.87 -2.90 3.50
CA THR A 175 2.51 -1.94 4.39
C THR A 175 3.53 -2.62 5.32
N LEU A 176 4.33 -1.84 6.05
CA LEU A 176 5.15 -2.35 7.16
C LEU A 176 4.31 -3.15 8.18
N ARG A 177 3.08 -2.71 8.46
CA ARG A 177 2.19 -3.45 9.37
C ARG A 177 1.87 -4.84 8.83
N ASP A 178 1.63 -4.98 7.53
CA ASP A 178 1.36 -6.28 6.90
C ASP A 178 2.58 -7.22 6.99
N THR A 179 3.79 -6.71 6.76
CA THR A 179 5.03 -7.49 6.88
C THR A 179 5.28 -7.94 8.31
N VAL A 180 5.02 -7.07 9.30
CA VAL A 180 5.12 -7.44 10.72
C VAL A 180 4.02 -8.41 11.14
N LYS A 181 2.78 -8.30 10.64
CA LYS A 181 1.74 -9.32 10.85
C LYS A 181 2.17 -10.71 10.37
N LEU A 182 2.80 -10.76 9.19
CA LEU A 182 3.31 -12.02 8.64
C LEU A 182 4.45 -12.58 9.50
N LEU A 183 5.38 -11.74 9.93
CA LEU A 183 6.47 -12.13 10.83
C LEU A 183 5.93 -12.62 12.19
N HIS A 184 4.98 -11.91 12.79
CA HIS A 184 4.35 -12.31 14.05
C HIS A 184 3.59 -13.63 13.89
N LYS A 185 2.86 -13.82 12.79
CA LYS A 185 2.24 -15.11 12.45
C LYS A 185 3.27 -16.25 12.39
N LEU A 186 4.47 -16.01 11.87
CA LEU A 186 5.55 -17.01 11.87
C LEU A 186 6.00 -17.37 13.28
N LEU A 187 6.16 -16.38 14.18
CA LEU A 187 6.50 -16.62 15.59
C LEU A 187 5.42 -17.43 16.31
N LEU A 188 4.15 -17.10 16.06
CA LEU A 188 3.00 -17.80 16.66
C LEU A 188 2.86 -19.26 16.22
N LYS A 189 3.55 -19.70 15.15
CA LYS A 189 3.58 -21.12 14.75
C LYS A 189 4.16 -22.03 15.82
N GLY A 190 5.05 -21.52 16.68
CA GLY A 190 5.58 -22.26 17.83
C GLY A 190 4.62 -22.36 19.01
N SER A 191 3.48 -21.67 18.99
CA SER A 191 2.56 -21.53 20.13
C SER A 191 1.09 -21.44 19.69
N SER A 192 0.46 -20.27 19.81
CA SER A 192 -0.99 -20.05 19.72
C SER A 192 -1.58 -20.50 18.39
N ALA A 193 -0.83 -20.42 17.29
CA ALA A 193 -1.33 -20.87 15.97
C ALA A 193 -1.52 -22.40 15.89
N ARG A 194 -0.98 -23.19 16.83
CA ARG A 194 -1.24 -24.64 16.94
C ARG A 194 -2.44 -24.97 17.82
N LEU A 195 -2.99 -23.97 18.49
CA LEU A 195 -4.04 -24.11 19.50
C LEU A 195 -5.31 -23.33 19.12
N THR A 196 -5.48 -23.00 17.84
CA THR A 196 -6.58 -22.13 17.37
C THR A 196 -7.96 -22.68 17.76
N ASP A 197 -8.20 -23.98 17.54
CA ASP A 197 -9.45 -24.64 17.95
C ASP A 197 -9.71 -24.54 19.46
N PHE A 198 -8.66 -24.67 20.28
CA PHE A 198 -8.77 -24.54 21.74
C PHE A 198 -8.94 -23.10 22.20
N ALA A 199 -8.35 -22.14 21.48
CA ALA A 199 -8.44 -20.72 21.80
C ALA A 199 -9.85 -20.17 21.56
N VAL A 200 -10.57 -20.72 20.57
CA VAL A 200 -11.93 -20.27 20.20
C VAL A 200 -13.05 -21.12 20.81
N ALA A 201 -12.72 -22.29 21.38
CA ALA A 201 -13.69 -23.17 22.02
C ALA A 201 -14.40 -22.59 23.27
N PRO A 202 -13.77 -21.76 24.12
CA PRO A 202 -14.42 -21.26 25.33
C PRO A 202 -15.67 -20.43 25.01
N ARG A 203 -16.79 -20.80 25.64
CA ARG A 203 -18.03 -20.02 25.63
C ARG A 203 -18.36 -19.59 27.06
N ALA A 204 -18.83 -18.36 27.22
CA ALA A 204 -19.33 -17.90 28.50
C ALA A 204 -20.47 -18.83 28.95
N PRO A 205 -20.47 -19.30 30.23
CA PRO A 205 -21.62 -20.02 30.77
C PRO A 205 -22.90 -19.19 30.62
N GLU A 206 -24.01 -19.86 30.36
CA GLU A 206 -25.31 -19.18 30.28
C GLU A 206 -25.59 -18.39 31.57
N GLY A 207 -25.99 -17.12 31.39
CA GLY A 207 -26.23 -16.21 32.49
C GLY A 207 -24.98 -15.59 33.14
N LEU A 208 -23.77 -15.78 32.58
CA LEU A 208 -22.55 -15.11 33.08
C LEU A 208 -22.74 -13.59 33.14
N ALA A 209 -23.27 -12.96 32.08
CA ALA A 209 -23.55 -11.52 32.07
C ALA A 209 -24.49 -11.08 33.20
N THR A 210 -25.48 -11.91 33.56
CA THR A 210 -26.39 -11.66 34.69
C THR A 210 -25.67 -11.76 36.04
N ARG A 211 -24.66 -12.63 36.17
CA ARG A 211 -23.84 -12.77 37.37
C ARG A 211 -22.74 -11.70 37.47
N LEU A 212 -22.24 -11.22 36.34
CA LEU A 212 -21.20 -10.20 36.25
C LEU A 212 -21.71 -8.78 36.51
N LYS A 213 -23.01 -8.51 36.36
CA LYS A 213 -23.67 -7.28 36.87
C LYS A 213 -23.72 -7.25 38.40
N SER A 214 -22.56 -7.38 39.02
CA SER A 214 -22.37 -7.18 40.46
C SER A 214 -21.70 -5.82 40.65
N PRO A 215 -22.13 -5.02 41.65
CA PRO A 215 -21.47 -3.76 41.99
C PRO A 215 -19.96 -3.93 42.22
N LYS A 216 -19.55 -5.12 42.67
CA LYS A 216 -18.14 -5.49 42.91
C LYS A 216 -17.33 -5.60 41.62
N LEU A 217 -17.91 -6.07 40.51
CA LEU A 217 -17.20 -6.13 39.22
C LEU A 217 -17.03 -4.73 38.63
N GLU A 218 -18.07 -3.89 38.70
CA GLU A 218 -18.00 -2.49 38.27
C GLU A 218 -16.91 -1.72 39.04
N GLU A 219 -16.82 -1.94 40.35
CA GLU A 219 -15.75 -1.37 41.18
C GLU A 219 -14.36 -1.89 40.80
N MET A 220 -14.23 -3.19 40.47
CA MET A 220 -12.97 -3.77 40.02
C MET A 220 -12.54 -3.25 38.64
N LEU A 221 -13.48 -3.12 37.70
CA LEU A 221 -13.23 -2.57 36.36
C LEU A 221 -12.83 -1.09 36.43
N ALA A 222 -13.51 -0.31 37.26
CA ALA A 222 -13.16 1.09 37.50
C ALA A 222 -11.76 1.29 38.12
N ARG A 223 -11.25 0.29 38.86
CA ARG A 223 -9.88 0.29 39.39
C ARG A 223 -8.84 -0.12 38.35
N ILE A 224 -9.19 -1.01 37.42
CA ILE A 224 -8.31 -1.41 36.31
C ILE A 224 -8.06 -0.21 35.39
N ASP A 225 -9.09 0.60 35.14
CA ASP A 225 -9.02 1.83 34.34
C ASP A 225 -8.16 2.94 34.98
N GLN A 226 -7.78 2.80 36.25
CA GLN A 226 -6.98 3.79 37.00
C GLN A 226 -5.51 3.40 37.19
N THR A 227 -5.08 2.21 36.72
CA THR A 227 -3.71 1.72 36.92
C THR A 227 -3.04 1.16 35.67
N ALA A 228 -3.67 1.27 34.51
CA ALA A 228 -3.06 0.97 33.22
C ALA A 228 -3.13 2.22 32.33
N PHE A 229 -1.94 2.74 32.00
CA PHE A 229 -1.58 3.94 31.23
C PHE A 229 -1.49 5.26 32.02
#